data_AF-A0A838E5C8-F1
#
_entry.id   AF-A0A838E5C8-F1
#
_cell.length_a   1.000
_cell.length_b   1.000
_cell.length_c   1.000
_cell.angle_alpha   90.00
_cell.angle_beta   90.00
_cell.angle_gamma   90.00
#
_symmetry.space_group_name_H-M   'P 1'
#
loop_
_entity.id
_entity.type
_entity.pdbx_description
1 polymer ?
#
loop_
_entity_poly.entity_id
_entity_poly.type
_entity_poly.pdbx_seq_one_letter_code
_entity_poly.pdbx_strand_id
1 'polypeptide(L)'
;MRSVTAPLLAIVAALGLIACGEPAVDVDIPDRAAGQHLLDAAGILDTAAVEGALADASQASGLDVVGLAFTDGAANLGQADRGGRALLDAWDADVVVVAVAAPGDFTSVGADRRRFFGVFSGDRFDVPRSVRERIVGDVASVPAGANDWTSAFTGAAEALATSLAARGGG
;
A
#
# COMPACT_ATOMS: atom_id res chain seq x y z
N MET A 1 -22.38 30.03 52.67
CA MET A 1 -21.28 29.13 53.06
C MET A 1 -21.60 27.71 52.60
N ARG A 2 -20.59 27.03 52.05
CA ARG A 2 -20.55 25.67 51.49
C ARG A 2 -21.12 25.46 50.09
N SER A 3 -20.29 25.82 49.12
CA SER A 3 -20.20 25.19 47.80
C SER A 3 -20.05 23.67 47.93
N VAL A 4 -20.82 22.91 47.15
CA VAL A 4 -20.54 21.49 46.87
C VAL A 4 -20.38 21.38 45.36
N THR A 5 -19.14 21.49 44.92
CA THR A 5 -18.70 21.17 43.55
C THR A 5 -18.64 19.66 43.44
N ALA A 6 -19.57 19.06 42.70
CA ALA A 6 -19.50 17.65 42.31
C ALA A 6 -18.87 17.56 40.90
N PRO A 7 -17.72 16.90 40.71
CA PRO A 7 -17.22 16.61 39.37
C PRO A 7 -18.00 15.40 38.83
N LEU A 8 -18.85 15.62 37.82
CA LEU A 8 -19.49 14.51 37.11
C LEU A 8 -18.45 13.90 36.17
N LEU A 9 -18.03 12.70 36.52
CA LEU A 9 -17.14 11.80 35.79
C LEU A 9 -17.69 11.55 34.38
N ALA A 10 -16.97 11.97 33.34
CA ALA A 10 -17.23 11.53 31.97
C ALA A 10 -16.65 10.13 31.77
N ILE A 11 -17.48 9.10 31.90
CA ILE A 11 -17.10 7.73 31.53
C ILE A 11 -17.31 7.62 30.01
N VAL A 12 -16.22 7.75 29.25
CA VAL A 12 -16.19 7.37 27.83
C VAL A 12 -16.18 5.84 27.78
N ALA A 13 -17.34 5.26 27.48
CA ALA A 13 -17.46 3.83 27.25
C ALA A 13 -16.72 3.47 25.95
N ALA A 14 -15.55 2.85 26.07
CA ALA A 14 -14.86 2.19 24.97
C ALA A 14 -15.70 0.99 24.52
N LEU A 15 -16.42 1.15 23.40
CA LEU A 15 -17.11 0.07 22.72
C LEU A 15 -16.07 -0.80 22.00
N GLY A 16 -15.55 -1.80 22.72
CA GLY A 16 -14.84 -2.92 22.13
C GLY A 16 -15.82 -3.84 21.41
N LEU A 17 -15.99 -3.64 20.11
CA LEU A 17 -16.60 -4.63 19.22
C LEU A 17 -15.57 -5.72 18.94
N ILE A 18 -15.65 -6.81 19.70
CA ILE A 18 -15.02 -8.08 19.33
C ILE A 18 -15.83 -8.64 18.16
N ALA A 19 -15.55 -8.14 16.96
CA ALA A 19 -15.80 -8.90 15.75
C ALA A 19 -14.76 -10.02 15.71
N CYS A 20 -15.17 -11.26 15.43
CA CYS A 20 -14.28 -12.24 14.81
C CYS A 20 -13.96 -11.79 13.36
N GLY A 21 -13.56 -10.53 13.19
CA GLY A 21 -13.02 -9.95 11.97
C GLY A 21 -11.52 -10.12 12.03
N GLU A 22 -10.91 -10.45 10.88
CA GLU A 22 -9.46 -10.38 10.76
C GLU A 22 -8.94 -9.06 11.33
N PRO A 23 -7.80 -9.09 12.05
CA PRO A 23 -7.25 -7.89 12.65
C PRO A 23 -7.10 -6.82 11.57
N ALA A 24 -7.61 -5.62 11.89
CA ALA A 24 -7.49 -4.46 11.03
C ALA A 24 -6.02 -4.22 10.70
N VAL A 25 -5.76 -3.73 9.48
CA VAL A 25 -4.40 -3.34 9.08
C VAL A 25 -4.03 -2.09 9.86
N ASP A 26 -2.86 -2.10 10.48
CA ASP A 26 -2.32 -0.96 11.21
C ASP A 26 -1.64 0.01 10.24
N VAL A 27 -2.43 0.65 9.38
CA VAL A 27 -1.97 1.69 8.45
C VAL A 27 -2.88 2.91 8.55
N ASP A 28 -2.28 4.05 8.88
CA ASP A 28 -2.98 5.34 8.89
C ASP A 28 -3.00 5.91 7.46
N ILE A 29 -4.19 5.99 6.88
CA ILE A 29 -4.39 6.44 5.49
C ILE A 29 -5.03 7.83 5.52
N PRO A 30 -4.28 8.90 5.21
CA PRO A 30 -4.82 10.25 5.19
C PRO A 30 -5.68 10.48 3.94
N ASP A 31 -6.47 11.57 3.98
CA ASP A 31 -7.10 12.12 2.78
C ASP A 31 -6.04 12.39 1.70
N ARG A 32 -6.36 12.02 0.47
CA ARG A 32 -5.45 12.14 -0.67
C ARG A 32 -5.26 13.60 -1.07
N ALA A 33 -4.00 14.05 -1.14
CA ALA A 33 -3.69 15.35 -1.72
C ALA A 33 -3.86 15.35 -3.25
N ALA A 34 -4.13 16.52 -3.83
CA ALA A 34 -4.30 16.66 -5.27
C ALA A 34 -3.03 16.21 -6.02
N GLY A 35 -3.19 15.24 -6.93
CA GLY A 35 -2.10 14.68 -7.73
C GLY A 35 -1.18 13.72 -6.98
N GLN A 36 -1.53 13.31 -5.75
CA GLN A 36 -0.76 12.35 -4.98
C GLN A 36 -0.96 10.92 -5.53
N HIS A 37 0.09 10.13 -5.68
CA HIS A 37 0.06 8.73 -6.09
C HIS A 37 0.71 7.79 -5.08
N LEU A 38 1.51 8.28 -4.14
CA LEU A 38 2.23 7.46 -3.17
C LEU A 38 1.87 7.79 -1.72
N LEU A 39 1.67 6.73 -0.94
CA LEU A 39 1.72 6.74 0.51
C LEU A 39 2.93 5.91 0.99
N ASP A 40 4.05 6.56 1.26
CA ASP A 40 5.24 5.94 1.86
C ASP A 40 5.22 6.10 3.39
N ALA A 41 4.33 5.38 4.05
CA ALA A 41 4.24 5.35 5.51
C ALA A 41 5.47 4.73 6.18
N ALA A 42 6.22 3.88 5.45
CA ALA A 42 7.46 3.27 5.93
C ALA A 42 8.67 4.23 5.85
N GLY A 43 8.62 5.26 5.01
CA GLY A 43 9.72 6.21 4.81
C GLY A 43 10.97 5.58 4.19
N ILE A 44 10.78 4.59 3.30
CA ILE A 44 11.85 3.77 2.71
C ILE A 44 12.08 4.03 1.22
N LEU A 45 11.25 4.87 0.60
CA LEU A 45 11.29 5.13 -0.84
C LEU A 45 11.93 6.49 -1.15
N ASP A 46 12.54 6.59 -2.32
CA ASP A 46 12.69 7.88 -2.98
C ASP A 46 11.30 8.32 -3.46
N THR A 47 10.62 9.10 -2.63
CA THR A 47 9.24 9.54 -2.85
C THR A 47 9.08 10.21 -4.21
N ALA A 48 10.01 11.08 -4.63
CA ALA A 48 9.89 11.81 -5.88
C ALA A 48 9.99 10.90 -7.10
N ALA A 49 10.92 9.94 -7.07
CA ALA A 49 11.09 8.98 -8.16
C ALA A 49 9.88 8.05 -8.30
N VAL A 50 9.37 7.51 -7.19
CA VAL A 50 8.23 6.59 -7.20
C VAL A 50 6.93 7.32 -7.56
N GLU A 51 6.71 8.50 -7.01
CA GLU A 51 5.55 9.35 -7.34
C GLU A 51 5.48 9.63 -8.85
N GLY A 52 6.61 10.03 -9.45
CA GLY A 52 6.70 10.27 -10.89
C GLY A 52 6.37 9.02 -11.71
N ALA A 53 6.95 7.86 -11.35
CA ALA A 53 6.69 6.62 -12.07
C ALA A 53 5.22 6.16 -12.00
N LEU A 54 4.56 6.34 -10.85
CA LEU A 54 3.14 6.01 -10.68
C LEU A 54 2.23 6.99 -11.44
N ALA A 55 2.58 8.28 -11.46
CA ALA A 55 1.87 9.28 -12.25
C ALA A 55 1.97 8.99 -13.76
N ASP A 56 3.17 8.65 -14.23
CA ASP A 56 3.40 8.25 -15.64
C ASP A 56 2.62 6.98 -15.99
N ALA A 57 2.61 5.99 -15.10
CA ALA A 57 1.82 4.77 -15.29
C ALA A 57 0.32 5.04 -15.34
N SER A 58 -0.16 5.96 -14.50
CA SER A 58 -1.56 6.38 -14.50
C SER A 58 -1.94 7.05 -15.82
N GLN A 59 -1.10 7.98 -16.29
CA GLN A 59 -1.31 8.65 -17.57
C GLN A 59 -1.29 7.68 -18.75
N ALA A 60 -0.33 6.75 -18.79
CA ALA A 60 -0.18 5.81 -19.89
C ALA A 60 -1.30 4.76 -19.97
N SER A 61 -1.79 4.32 -18.82
CA SER A 61 -2.84 3.28 -18.75
C SER A 61 -4.26 3.86 -18.78
N GLY A 62 -4.43 5.14 -18.44
CA GLY A 62 -5.74 5.75 -18.20
C GLY A 62 -6.43 5.27 -16.92
N LEU A 63 -5.70 4.56 -16.06
CA LEU A 63 -6.16 4.10 -14.75
C LEU A 63 -5.49 4.91 -13.66
N ASP A 64 -6.11 5.01 -12.49
CA ASP A 64 -5.47 5.61 -11.33
C ASP A 64 -4.58 4.59 -10.61
N VAL A 65 -3.27 4.71 -10.80
CA VAL A 65 -2.25 3.81 -10.23
C VAL A 65 -1.58 4.50 -9.05
N VAL A 66 -1.63 3.85 -7.88
CA VAL A 66 -1.10 4.36 -6.63
C VAL A 66 -0.12 3.38 -5.98
N GLY A 67 0.62 3.84 -4.98
CA GLY A 67 1.63 3.06 -4.25
C GLY A 67 1.44 3.14 -2.74
N LEU A 68 1.72 2.04 -2.06
CA LEU A 68 1.70 1.94 -0.60
C LEU A 68 2.94 1.23 -0.09
N ALA A 69 3.72 1.88 0.77
CA ALA A 69 4.77 1.23 1.55
C ALA A 69 4.50 1.45 3.05
N PHE A 70 4.38 0.37 3.83
CA PHE A 70 4.08 0.46 5.26
C PHE A 70 4.70 -0.70 6.06
N THR A 71 4.73 -0.56 7.37
CA THR A 71 5.22 -1.61 8.28
C THR A 71 4.08 -2.22 9.09
N ASP A 72 4.10 -3.55 9.27
CA ASP A 72 3.12 -4.26 10.10
C ASP A 72 3.80 -5.44 10.83
N GLY A 73 3.54 -5.61 12.12
CA GLY A 73 4.17 -6.66 12.95
C GLY A 73 3.85 -8.10 12.50
N ALA A 74 2.80 -8.28 11.69
CA ALA A 74 2.39 -9.52 11.08
C ALA A 74 2.55 -9.50 9.54
N ALA A 75 3.46 -8.69 8.99
CA ALA A 75 3.71 -8.55 7.56
C ALA A 75 3.70 -9.89 6.79
N ASN A 76 2.76 -10.00 5.86
CA ASN A 76 2.55 -11.13 4.97
C ASN A 76 1.67 -10.70 3.77
N LEU A 77 1.40 -11.61 2.83
CA LEU A 77 0.53 -11.34 1.68
C LEU A 77 -0.86 -10.81 2.07
N GLY A 78 -1.48 -11.38 3.11
CA GLY A 78 -2.80 -10.95 3.57
C GLY A 78 -2.78 -9.52 4.14
N GLN A 79 -1.70 -9.11 4.80
CA GLN A 79 -1.54 -7.71 5.21
C GLN A 79 -1.36 -6.78 4.01
N ALA A 80 -0.58 -7.20 3.00
CA ALA A 80 -0.42 -6.42 1.79
C ALA A 80 -1.74 -6.23 1.04
N ASP A 81 -2.55 -7.30 0.89
CA ASP A 81 -3.87 -7.24 0.25
C ASP A 81 -4.82 -6.32 1.02
N ARG A 82 -4.94 -6.50 2.34
CA ARG A 82 -5.83 -5.66 3.15
C ARG A 82 -5.39 -4.20 3.17
N GLY A 83 -4.08 -3.92 3.27
CA GLY A 83 -3.55 -2.55 3.24
C GLY A 83 -3.74 -1.90 1.87
N GLY A 84 -3.49 -2.66 0.80
CA GLY A 84 -3.77 -2.23 -0.57
C GLY A 84 -5.24 -1.91 -0.80
N ARG A 85 -6.15 -2.79 -0.39
CA ARG A 85 -7.61 -2.57 -0.46
C ARG A 85 -8.03 -1.33 0.31
N ALA A 86 -7.53 -1.17 1.54
CA ALA A 86 -7.84 0.02 2.34
C ALA A 86 -7.41 1.31 1.63
N LEU A 87 -6.25 1.33 0.96
CA LEU A 87 -5.81 2.50 0.19
C LEU A 87 -6.65 2.70 -1.06
N LEU A 88 -6.93 1.64 -1.83
CA LEU A 88 -7.78 1.71 -3.03
C LEU A 88 -9.14 2.31 -2.69
N ASP A 89 -9.78 1.85 -1.61
CA ASP A 89 -11.08 2.33 -1.17
C ASP A 89 -11.02 3.78 -0.67
N ALA A 90 -10.01 4.11 0.15
CA ALA A 90 -9.86 5.45 0.71
C ALA A 90 -9.56 6.52 -0.36
N TRP A 91 -8.82 6.15 -1.40
CA TRP A 91 -8.36 7.08 -2.44
C TRP A 91 -9.15 6.97 -3.75
N ASP A 92 -10.15 6.07 -3.81
CA ASP A 92 -10.92 5.70 -5.01
C ASP A 92 -10.03 5.40 -6.23
N ALA A 93 -8.95 4.66 -6.00
CA ALA A 93 -7.95 4.31 -7.01
C ALA A 93 -8.25 2.96 -7.68
N ASP A 94 -7.69 2.71 -8.86
CA ASP A 94 -7.95 1.48 -9.62
C ASP A 94 -6.93 0.38 -9.35
N VAL A 95 -5.65 0.74 -9.15
CA VAL A 95 -4.53 -0.19 -8.98
C VAL A 95 -3.58 0.30 -7.92
N VAL A 96 -3.09 -0.59 -7.06
CA VAL A 96 -2.10 -0.28 -6.03
C VAL A 96 -0.89 -1.21 -6.10
N VAL A 97 0.31 -0.64 -6.08
CA VAL A 97 1.58 -1.34 -5.82
C VAL A 97 1.85 -1.28 -4.32
N VAL A 98 2.00 -2.43 -3.67
CA VAL A 98 2.12 -2.51 -2.20
C VAL A 98 3.43 -3.17 -1.79
N ALA A 99 4.09 -2.58 -0.81
CA ALA A 99 5.12 -3.23 -0.02
C ALA A 99 4.77 -3.17 1.47
N VAL A 100 4.88 -4.31 2.15
CA VAL A 100 4.72 -4.42 3.60
C VAL A 100 5.88 -5.19 4.19
N ALA A 101 6.40 -4.74 5.33
CA ALA A 101 7.42 -5.48 6.07
C ALA A 101 7.20 -5.39 7.58
N ALA A 102 7.77 -6.32 8.34
CA ALA A 102 7.85 -6.14 9.78
C ALA A 102 8.74 -4.92 10.10
N PRO A 103 8.57 -4.26 11.25
CA PRO A 103 9.42 -3.15 11.64
C PRO A 103 10.91 -3.52 11.55
N GLY A 104 11.66 -2.80 10.70
CA GLY A 104 13.09 -3.04 10.43
C GLY A 104 13.42 -3.98 9.25
N ASP A 105 12.45 -4.71 8.69
CA ASP A 105 12.71 -5.75 7.69
C ASP A 105 12.89 -5.22 6.25
N PHE A 106 12.54 -3.96 6.00
CA PHE A 106 12.85 -3.31 4.73
C PHE A 106 14.36 -3.12 4.52
N THR A 107 15.13 -2.93 5.59
CA THR A 107 16.59 -2.71 5.53
C THR A 107 17.38 -3.94 5.99
N SER A 108 16.73 -4.93 6.59
CA SER A 108 17.35 -6.18 7.02
C SER A 108 17.88 -7.00 5.83
N VAL A 109 19.01 -7.67 6.07
CA VAL A 109 19.61 -8.66 5.14
C VAL A 109 19.46 -10.10 5.64
N GLY A 110 18.77 -10.31 6.77
CA GLY A 110 18.53 -11.62 7.36
C GLY A 110 17.63 -12.53 6.51
N ALA A 111 17.72 -13.84 6.74
CA ALA A 111 16.89 -14.84 6.05
C ALA A 111 15.48 -14.97 6.65
N ASP A 112 15.27 -14.48 7.87
CA ASP A 112 14.04 -14.50 8.67
C ASP A 112 13.14 -13.27 8.47
N ARG A 113 13.55 -12.35 7.59
CA ARG A 113 12.80 -11.15 7.23
C ARG A 113 11.39 -11.50 6.76
N ARG A 114 10.41 -10.77 7.26
CA ARG A 114 9.00 -10.86 6.87
C ARG A 114 8.64 -9.61 6.08
N ARG A 115 8.64 -9.77 4.76
CA ARG A 115 8.28 -8.71 3.83
C ARG A 115 7.56 -9.28 2.62
N PHE A 116 6.68 -8.48 2.06
CA PHE A 116 5.89 -8.84 0.90
C PHE A 116 5.79 -7.66 -0.06
N PHE A 117 5.78 -7.95 -1.35
CA PHE A 117 5.58 -6.99 -2.42
C PHE A 117 4.52 -7.54 -3.38
N GLY A 118 3.57 -6.70 -3.80
CA GLY A 118 2.47 -7.14 -4.65
C GLY A 118 1.81 -6.00 -5.41
N VAL A 119 0.93 -6.39 -6.33
CA VAL A 119 0.03 -5.48 -7.04
C VAL A 119 -1.38 -5.97 -6.84
N PHE A 120 -2.26 -5.05 -6.45
CA PHE A 120 -3.68 -5.30 -6.22
C PHE A 120 -4.51 -4.32 -7.03
N SER A 121 -5.77 -4.64 -7.25
CA SER A 121 -6.66 -3.82 -8.06
C SER A 121 -8.03 -3.72 -7.40
N GLY A 122 -8.68 -2.57 -7.57
CA GLY A 122 -10.00 -2.30 -7.02
C GLY A 122 -11.12 -3.01 -7.79
N ASP A 123 -12.36 -2.85 -7.34
CA ASP A 123 -13.50 -3.57 -7.94
C ASP A 123 -13.84 -3.12 -9.37
N ARG A 124 -13.40 -1.92 -9.77
CA ARG A 124 -13.66 -1.34 -11.10
C ARG A 124 -12.78 -1.93 -12.20
N PHE A 125 -11.64 -2.53 -11.84
CA PHE A 125 -10.65 -3.02 -12.78
C PHE A 125 -9.88 -4.22 -12.22
N ASP A 126 -9.68 -5.29 -13.00
CA ASP A 126 -8.82 -6.40 -12.60
C ASP A 126 -7.51 -6.41 -13.39
N VAL A 127 -6.39 -6.24 -12.69
CA VAL A 127 -5.07 -6.44 -13.30
C VAL A 127 -4.89 -7.94 -13.55
N PRO A 128 -4.62 -8.41 -14.79
CA PRO A 128 -4.52 -9.84 -15.05
C PRO A 128 -3.49 -10.53 -14.15
N ARG A 129 -3.84 -11.72 -13.66
CA ARG A 129 -2.96 -12.52 -12.79
C ARG A 129 -1.55 -12.69 -13.37
N SER A 130 -1.43 -12.95 -14.67
CA SER A 130 -0.13 -13.09 -15.35
C SER A 130 0.71 -11.82 -15.31
N VAL A 131 0.09 -10.64 -15.33
CA VAL A 131 0.79 -9.35 -15.19
C VAL A 131 1.27 -9.18 -13.75
N ARG A 132 0.41 -9.47 -12.75
CA ARG A 132 0.80 -9.41 -11.33
C ARG A 132 1.96 -10.36 -11.01
N GLU A 133 1.88 -11.61 -11.46
CA GLU A 133 2.91 -12.61 -11.24
C GLU A 133 4.23 -12.23 -11.91
N ARG A 134 4.20 -11.70 -13.15
CA ARG A 134 5.39 -11.18 -13.83
C ARG A 134 6.03 -10.02 -13.08
N ILE A 135 5.23 -9.07 -12.59
CA ILE A 135 5.75 -7.93 -11.82
C ILE A 135 6.44 -8.41 -10.55
N VAL A 136 5.80 -9.29 -9.78
CA VAL A 136 6.37 -9.79 -8.52
C VAL A 136 7.60 -10.68 -8.77
N GLY A 137 7.50 -11.59 -9.74
CA GLY A 137 8.52 -12.61 -10.00
C GLY A 137 9.74 -12.10 -10.77
N ASP A 138 9.53 -11.30 -11.81
CA ASP A 138 10.60 -10.95 -12.76
C ASP A 138 11.10 -9.51 -12.57
N VAL A 139 10.22 -8.60 -12.18
CA VAL A 139 10.54 -7.16 -12.11
C VAL A 139 10.99 -6.76 -10.70
N ALA A 140 10.17 -7.08 -9.69
CA ALA A 140 10.39 -6.61 -8.33
C ALA A 140 11.29 -7.54 -7.50
N SER A 141 11.39 -8.82 -7.85
CA SER A 141 12.05 -9.83 -6.99
C SER A 141 13.53 -9.52 -6.71
N VAL A 142 14.30 -9.16 -7.73
CA VAL A 142 15.72 -8.81 -7.63
C VAL A 142 15.93 -7.51 -6.83
N PRO A 143 15.33 -6.36 -7.20
CA PRO A 143 15.51 -5.13 -6.46
C PRO A 143 14.98 -5.23 -5.01
N ALA A 144 13.80 -5.81 -4.80
CA ALA A 144 13.28 -6.04 -3.45
C ALA A 144 14.17 -7.01 -2.65
N GLY A 145 14.80 -8.00 -3.30
CA GLY A 145 15.79 -8.89 -2.70
C GLY A 145 17.05 -8.16 -2.23
N ALA A 146 17.44 -7.11 -2.95
CA ALA A 146 18.58 -6.23 -2.66
C ALA A 146 18.24 -5.03 -1.76
N ASN A 147 17.01 -4.95 -1.23
CA ASN A 147 16.48 -3.82 -0.45
C ASN A 147 16.38 -2.50 -1.24
N ASP A 148 16.41 -2.59 -2.57
CA ASP A 148 16.17 -1.46 -3.46
C ASP A 148 14.67 -1.35 -3.76
N TRP A 149 13.93 -0.86 -2.77
CA TRP A 149 12.48 -0.75 -2.86
C TRP A 149 12.03 0.29 -3.87
N THR A 150 12.77 1.40 -4.00
CA THR A 150 12.53 2.42 -5.04
C THR A 150 12.50 1.77 -6.42
N SER A 151 13.53 0.99 -6.79
CA SER A 151 13.56 0.30 -8.09
C SER A 151 12.46 -0.76 -8.24
N ALA A 152 12.07 -1.44 -7.15
CA ALA A 152 10.96 -2.39 -7.18
C ALA A 152 9.62 -1.69 -7.51
N PHE A 153 9.37 -0.52 -6.91
CA PHE A 153 8.17 0.28 -7.16
C PHE A 153 8.18 0.90 -8.56
N THR A 154 9.25 1.58 -8.96
CA THR A 154 9.33 2.23 -10.28
C THR A 154 9.25 1.20 -11.41
N GLY A 155 9.94 0.06 -11.26
CA GLY A 155 9.84 -1.05 -12.22
C GLY A 155 8.43 -1.64 -12.30
N ALA A 156 7.74 -1.80 -11.16
CA ALA A 156 6.35 -2.25 -11.15
C ALA A 156 5.42 -1.27 -11.86
N ALA A 157 5.58 0.03 -11.62
CA ALA A 157 4.80 1.07 -12.29
C ALA A 157 5.01 1.07 -13.81
N GLU A 158 6.27 1.01 -14.28
CA GLU A 158 6.60 0.93 -15.71
C GLU A 158 6.01 -0.35 -16.35
N ALA A 159 6.11 -1.48 -15.66
CA ALA A 159 5.57 -2.74 -16.12
C ALA A 159 4.03 -2.72 -16.21
N LEU A 160 3.34 -2.01 -15.30
CA LEU A 160 1.89 -1.77 -15.36
C LEU A 160 1.55 -0.88 -16.55
N ALA A 161 2.22 0.26 -16.70
CA ALA A 161 2.04 1.17 -17.82
C ALA A 161 2.08 0.43 -19.17
N THR A 162 3.12 -0.37 -19.36
CA THR A 162 3.34 -1.15 -20.59
C THR A 162 2.26 -2.22 -20.80
N SER A 163 1.87 -2.93 -19.75
CA SER A 163 0.92 -4.06 -19.87
C SER A 163 -0.52 -3.62 -20.07
N LEU A 164 -0.88 -2.45 -19.53
CA LEU A 164 -2.25 -1.97 -19.48
C LEU A 164 -2.55 -1.02 -20.64
N ALA A 165 -1.59 -0.20 -21.09
CA ALA A 165 -1.73 0.65 -22.28
C ALA A 165 -2.05 -0.18 -23.55
N ALA A 166 -1.48 -1.37 -23.68
CA ALA A 166 -1.72 -2.27 -24.80
C ALA A 166 -3.17 -2.79 -24.92
N ARG A 167 -4.04 -2.53 -23.93
CA ARG A 167 -5.42 -3.05 -23.87
C ARG A 167 -6.49 -1.99 -24.14
N GLY A 168 -6.14 -0.70 -24.13
CA GLY A 168 -7.08 0.42 -24.35
C GLY A 168 -7.25 0.85 -25.82
N GLY A 169 -6.55 0.21 -26.76
CA GLY A 169 -6.53 0.58 -28.19
C GLY A 169 -7.16 -0.44 -29.14
N GLY A 170 -8.06 -1.32 -28.65
CA GLY A 170 -8.73 -2.36 -29.45
C GLY A 170 -10.18 -2.02 -29.79
#